data_AF-X1BKN8-F1
#
_entry.id   AF-X1BKN8-F1
#
_cell.length_a   1.000
_cell.length_b   1.000
_cell.length_c   1.000
_cell.angle_alpha   90.00
_cell.angle_beta   90.00
_cell.angle_gamma   90.00
#
_symmetry.space_group_name_H-M   'P 1'
#
loop_
_entity.id
_entity.type
_entity.pdbx_description
1 polymer ?
#
loop_
_entity_poly.entity_id
_entity_poly.type
_entity_poly.pdbx_seq_one_letter_code
_entity_poly.pdbx_strand_id
1 'polypeptide(L)'
;MENLQSFQGMIGKKLAAVLWYVHWTEPFPATDAGIVYANGSIPLITWEPWITRPLGTYESYVREFLQAAKDWGKPLFLRFAHEMNGNWYPWDGFHNGEQSAPDKYKQAWLYIYNVREELGADNVNLVWCPNNTNQPNVSWNEISQYYPGDQYVDWIGMDGYNWGYGSWQRFDSVFSNIYQSLTSLTSKPIMIGEFASAENGGSKAGWIADAFSNIKNNYPRVKLFCWFNINKERDWRINSSGSAEAAFQQELLMAILWKI
;
A
#
# COMPACT_ATOMS: atom_id res chain seq x y z
N MET A 1 11.07 -11.98 -7.52
CA MET A 1 12.01 -10.83 -7.60
C MET A 1 12.77 -10.68 -8.93
N GLU A 2 12.73 -11.65 -9.84
CA GLU A 2 13.59 -11.73 -11.05
C GLU A 2 13.50 -10.54 -12.02
N ASN A 3 12.42 -9.74 -11.97
CA ASN A 3 12.22 -8.61 -12.88
C ASN A 3 12.68 -7.24 -12.35
N LEU A 4 13.25 -7.17 -11.14
CA LEU A 4 13.62 -5.89 -10.52
C LEU A 4 14.62 -5.07 -11.35
N GLN A 5 15.71 -5.70 -11.82
CA GLN A 5 16.73 -5.02 -12.61
C GLN A 5 16.18 -4.58 -13.97
N SER A 6 15.40 -5.46 -14.63
CA SER A 6 14.75 -5.15 -15.91
C SER A 6 13.80 -3.95 -15.78
N PHE A 7 12.97 -3.93 -14.73
CA PHE A 7 12.06 -2.81 -14.48
C PHE A 7 12.81 -1.50 -14.22
N GLN A 8 13.85 -1.52 -13.38
CA GLN A 8 14.68 -0.32 -13.13
C GLN A 8 15.41 0.17 -14.39
N GLY A 9 15.84 -0.76 -15.25
CA GLY A 9 16.39 -0.44 -16.56
C GLY A 9 15.36 0.27 -17.45
N MET A 10 14.13 -0.23 -17.48
CA MET A 10 13.01 0.39 -18.21
C MET A 10 12.69 1.80 -17.70
N ILE A 11 12.59 2.01 -16.39
CA ILE A 11 12.26 3.34 -15.83
C ILE A 11 13.46 4.28 -15.72
N GLY A 12 14.68 3.80 -15.97
CA GLY A 12 15.91 4.58 -15.84
C GLY A 12 16.22 5.06 -14.41
N LYS A 13 15.68 4.39 -13.39
CA LYS A 13 15.81 4.81 -11.98
C LYS A 13 15.80 3.62 -11.03
N LYS A 14 16.55 3.74 -9.93
CA LYS A 14 16.45 2.78 -8.82
C LYS A 14 15.16 2.99 -8.03
N LEU A 15 14.50 1.89 -7.66
CA LEU A 15 13.32 1.92 -6.79
C LEU A 15 13.71 2.23 -5.35
N ALA A 16 12.96 3.11 -4.69
CA ALA A 16 13.12 3.38 -3.27
C ALA A 16 12.54 2.26 -2.41
N ALA A 17 11.40 1.70 -2.83
CA ALA A 17 10.75 0.56 -2.20
C ALA A 17 10.25 -0.43 -3.26
N VAL A 18 10.10 -1.70 -2.88
CA VAL A 18 9.54 -2.75 -3.74
C VAL A 18 8.38 -3.38 -3.00
N LEU A 19 7.19 -3.33 -3.60
CA LEU A 19 5.96 -3.89 -3.03
C LEU A 19 5.72 -5.31 -3.53
N TRP A 20 5.33 -6.22 -2.63
CA TRP A 20 4.72 -7.51 -2.97
C TRP A 20 3.78 -7.98 -1.86
N TYR A 21 3.08 -9.10 -2.13
CA TYR A 21 2.06 -9.64 -1.24
C TYR A 21 2.55 -10.96 -0.63
N VAL A 22 2.20 -11.18 0.62
CA VAL A 22 2.45 -12.41 1.36
C VAL A 22 1.16 -12.76 2.10
N HIS A 23 0.65 -13.97 1.89
CA HIS A 23 -0.53 -14.44 2.59
C HIS A 23 -0.16 -14.96 3.98
N TRP A 24 -1.09 -14.81 4.93
CA TRP A 24 -0.99 -15.52 6.19
C TRP A 24 -0.91 -17.02 5.92
N THR A 25 -0.07 -17.73 6.68
CA THR A 25 0.46 -19.09 6.46
C THR A 25 1.79 -19.18 5.70
N GLU A 26 2.21 -18.14 4.96
CA GLU A 26 3.53 -18.12 4.32
C GLU A 26 4.60 -17.55 5.27
N PRO A 27 5.81 -18.13 5.34
CA PRO A 27 6.87 -17.64 6.22
C PRO A 27 7.36 -16.24 5.81
N PHE A 28 8.06 -15.56 6.71
CA PHE A 28 8.72 -14.29 6.38
C PHE A 28 9.67 -14.48 5.17
N PRO A 29 9.51 -13.71 4.07
CA PRO A 29 10.24 -13.91 2.82
C PRO A 29 11.65 -13.31 2.88
N ALA A 30 12.51 -13.83 3.78
CA ALA A 30 13.84 -13.29 4.03
C ALA A 30 14.74 -13.23 2.78
N THR A 31 14.61 -14.21 1.88
CA THR A 31 15.36 -14.24 0.62
C THR A 31 14.97 -13.07 -0.30
N ASP A 32 13.68 -12.89 -0.56
CA ASP A 32 13.21 -11.79 -1.42
C ASP A 32 13.48 -10.42 -0.79
N ALA A 33 13.24 -10.29 0.53
CA ALA A 33 13.59 -9.09 1.29
C ALA A 33 15.10 -8.78 1.19
N GLY A 34 15.95 -9.80 1.25
CA GLY A 34 17.39 -9.68 1.03
C GLY A 34 17.76 -9.17 -0.36
N ILE A 35 17.08 -9.65 -1.41
CA ILE A 35 17.29 -9.17 -2.79
C ILE A 35 16.89 -7.69 -2.92
N VAL A 36 15.74 -7.30 -2.36
CA VAL A 36 15.28 -5.90 -2.35
C VAL A 36 16.28 -5.01 -1.63
N TYR A 37 16.72 -5.41 -0.45
CA TYR A 37 17.65 -4.63 0.36
C TYR A 37 19.03 -4.49 -0.31
N ALA A 38 19.55 -5.57 -0.91
CA ALA A 38 20.80 -5.54 -1.67
C ALA A 38 20.75 -4.61 -2.90
N ASN A 39 19.57 -4.37 -3.47
CA ASN A 39 19.37 -3.38 -4.52
C ASN A 39 19.48 -1.91 -4.03
N GLY A 40 19.42 -1.71 -2.71
CA GLY A 40 19.32 -0.39 -2.07
C GLY A 40 17.89 0.11 -1.91
N SER A 41 16.91 -0.80 -1.95
CA SER A 41 15.49 -0.51 -1.77
C SER A 41 14.98 -1.02 -0.41
N ILE A 42 13.83 -0.53 0.04
CA ILE A 42 13.13 -1.02 1.25
C ILE A 42 12.02 -2.00 0.85
N PRO A 43 11.93 -3.18 1.47
CA PRO A 43 10.76 -4.05 1.36
C PRO A 43 9.46 -3.37 1.80
N LEU A 44 8.41 -3.45 0.97
CA LEU A 44 7.05 -3.14 1.35
C LEU A 44 6.20 -4.39 1.17
N ILE A 45 5.90 -5.07 2.28
CA ILE A 45 5.20 -6.34 2.27
C ILE A 45 3.74 -6.08 2.62
N THR A 46 2.83 -6.29 1.66
CA THR A 46 1.40 -6.39 1.95
C THR A 46 1.12 -7.74 2.55
N TRP A 47 0.63 -7.74 3.79
CA TRP A 47 0.46 -8.96 4.58
C TRP A 47 -1.01 -9.26 4.76
N GLU A 48 -1.47 -10.30 4.05
CA GLU A 48 -2.89 -10.55 3.80
C GLU A 48 -3.42 -11.69 4.68
N PRO A 49 -4.31 -11.40 5.66
CA PRO A 49 -4.87 -12.42 6.53
C PRO A 49 -6.00 -13.21 5.85
N TRP A 50 -5.66 -14.02 4.85
CA TRP A 50 -6.57 -15.03 4.31
C TRP A 50 -6.78 -16.16 5.34
N ILE A 51 -7.73 -15.94 6.26
CA ILE A 51 -8.03 -16.87 7.35
C ILE A 51 -8.69 -18.13 6.80
N THR A 52 -7.94 -19.23 6.74
CA THR A 52 -8.35 -20.55 6.25
C THR A 52 -8.21 -21.67 7.29
N ARG A 53 -7.91 -21.33 8.55
CA ARG A 53 -7.54 -22.24 9.65
C ARG A 53 -8.14 -21.75 10.98
N PRO A 54 -8.11 -22.54 12.07
CA PRO A 54 -8.56 -22.08 13.38
C PRO A 54 -7.72 -20.92 13.94
N LEU A 55 -8.34 -20.03 14.72
CA LEU A 55 -7.73 -18.78 15.20
C LEU A 55 -6.36 -18.99 15.87
N GLY A 56 -6.25 -19.94 16.81
CA GLY A 56 -5.03 -20.31 17.55
C GLY A 56 -3.74 -20.56 16.74
N THR A 57 -3.88 -20.86 15.44
CA THR A 57 -2.74 -21.08 14.54
C THR A 57 -2.12 -19.76 14.07
N TYR A 58 -2.89 -18.68 14.05
CA TYR A 58 -2.45 -17.38 13.57
C TYR A 58 -1.66 -16.61 14.63
N GLU A 59 -1.95 -16.77 15.92
CA GLU A 59 -1.16 -16.13 16.98
C GLU A 59 0.30 -16.61 16.94
N SER A 60 0.49 -17.94 16.82
CA SER A 60 1.82 -18.54 16.66
C SER A 60 2.49 -18.07 15.38
N TYR A 61 1.77 -18.10 14.25
CA TYR A 61 2.26 -17.65 12.95
C TYR A 61 2.71 -16.18 12.96
N VAL A 62 1.89 -15.27 13.48
CA VAL A 62 2.21 -13.82 13.58
C VAL A 62 3.51 -13.63 14.34
N ARG A 63 3.66 -14.32 15.47
CA ARG A 63 4.83 -14.20 16.32
C ARG A 63 6.08 -14.79 15.66
N GLU A 64 5.97 -15.92 14.97
CA GLU A 64 7.07 -16.50 14.18
C GLU A 64 7.48 -15.60 13.01
N PHE A 65 6.51 -15.04 12.29
CA PHE A 65 6.75 -14.12 11.17
C PHE A 65 7.49 -12.86 11.63
N LEU A 66 7.00 -12.21 12.70
CA LEU A 66 7.61 -11.01 13.25
C LEU A 66 8.98 -11.28 13.89
N GLN A 67 9.18 -12.45 14.52
CA GLN A 67 10.49 -12.86 15.02
C GLN A 67 11.49 -13.05 13.87
N ALA A 68 11.10 -13.71 12.78
CA ALA A 68 11.95 -13.86 11.60
C ALA A 68 12.26 -12.51 10.92
N ALA A 69 11.28 -11.60 10.87
CA ALA A 69 11.49 -10.24 10.37
C ALA A 69 12.46 -9.44 11.25
N LYS A 70 12.37 -9.58 12.58
CA LYS A 70 13.32 -9.00 13.54
C LYS A 70 14.72 -9.56 13.32
N ASP A 71 14.87 -10.88 13.24
CA ASP A 71 16.17 -11.53 13.11
C ASP A 71 16.85 -11.20 11.78
N TRP A 72 16.06 -10.94 10.72
CA TRP A 72 16.59 -10.38 9.46
C TRP A 72 17.18 -8.98 9.64
N GLY A 73 16.61 -8.17 10.54
CA GLY A 73 17.28 -7.01 11.15
C GLY A 73 17.45 -5.79 10.25
N LYS A 74 16.80 -5.73 9.08
CA LYS A 74 16.78 -4.56 8.21
C LYS A 74 15.40 -3.89 8.19
N PRO A 75 15.32 -2.57 7.89
CA PRO A 75 14.05 -1.86 7.82
C PRO A 75 13.13 -2.46 6.75
N LEU A 76 11.86 -2.61 7.08
CA LEU A 76 10.79 -2.93 6.13
C LEU A 76 9.50 -2.20 6.50
N PHE A 77 8.63 -2.04 5.51
CA PHE A 77 7.24 -1.68 5.69
C PHE A 77 6.38 -2.95 5.66
N LEU A 78 5.53 -3.13 6.66
CA LEU A 78 4.57 -4.23 6.75
C LEU A 78 3.16 -3.64 6.71
N ARG A 79 2.48 -3.85 5.59
CA ARG A 79 1.14 -3.32 5.31
C ARG A 79 0.11 -4.41 5.57
N PHE A 80 -0.26 -4.53 6.84
CA PHE A 80 -1.20 -5.54 7.32
C PHE A 80 -2.63 -5.19 6.93
N ALA A 81 -3.37 -6.18 6.39
CA ALA A 81 -4.82 -6.11 6.18
C ALA A 81 -5.27 -4.78 5.55
N HIS A 82 -4.66 -4.45 4.41
CA HIS A 82 -5.00 -3.26 3.63
C HIS A 82 -6.45 -3.26 3.14
N GLU A 83 -6.93 -2.07 2.75
CA GLU A 83 -8.26 -1.84 2.17
C GLU A 83 -9.41 -2.41 3.00
N MET A 84 -9.28 -2.31 4.33
CA MET A 84 -10.29 -2.80 5.28
C MET A 84 -11.66 -2.13 5.12
N ASN A 85 -11.72 -0.97 4.49
CA ASN A 85 -12.94 -0.26 4.14
C ASN A 85 -13.52 -0.64 2.75
N GLY A 86 -12.97 -1.67 2.10
CA GLY A 86 -13.51 -2.28 0.88
C GLY A 86 -14.58 -3.36 1.15
N ASN A 87 -14.96 -4.10 0.10
CA ASN A 87 -15.90 -5.22 0.16
C ASN A 87 -15.47 -6.41 -0.74
N TRP A 88 -14.18 -6.71 -0.76
CA TRP A 88 -13.58 -7.78 -1.58
C TRP A 88 -12.62 -8.70 -0.80
N TYR A 89 -12.32 -8.39 0.47
CA TYR A 89 -11.42 -9.17 1.31
C TYR A 89 -12.14 -9.76 2.53
N PRO A 90 -11.77 -10.96 3.00
CA PRO A 90 -12.42 -11.57 4.16
C PRO A 90 -12.18 -10.79 5.47
N TRP A 91 -11.17 -9.94 5.51
CA TRP A 91 -10.88 -9.06 6.66
C TRP A 91 -11.56 -7.69 6.58
N ASP A 92 -12.19 -7.35 5.44
CA ASP A 92 -12.84 -6.06 5.28
C ASP A 92 -14.11 -5.94 6.14
N GLY A 93 -14.56 -4.70 6.29
CA GLY A 93 -15.72 -4.34 7.08
C GLY A 93 -17.00 -5.09 6.71
N PHE A 94 -17.27 -5.16 5.41
CA PHE A 94 -18.48 -5.75 4.86
C PHE A 94 -18.55 -7.26 5.16
N HIS A 95 -17.45 -7.98 4.98
CA HIS A 95 -17.38 -9.42 5.20
C HIS A 95 -17.14 -9.81 6.66
N ASN A 96 -16.54 -8.93 7.47
CA ASN A 96 -16.11 -9.25 8.83
C ASN A 96 -17.05 -8.72 9.93
N GLY A 97 -18.33 -8.53 9.61
CA GLY A 97 -19.39 -8.25 10.58
C GLY A 97 -19.77 -6.78 10.72
N GLU A 98 -19.67 -6.01 9.63
CA GLU A 98 -20.23 -4.67 9.43
C GLU A 98 -19.97 -3.74 10.62
N GLN A 99 -20.99 -3.42 11.42
CA GLN A 99 -20.89 -2.46 12.53
C GLN A 99 -19.88 -2.90 13.60
N SER A 100 -19.61 -4.20 13.72
CA SER A 100 -18.61 -4.74 14.65
C SER A 100 -17.21 -4.86 14.05
N ALA A 101 -17.07 -4.74 12.73
CA ALA A 101 -15.82 -4.97 12.03
C ALA A 101 -14.71 -3.97 12.39
N PRO A 102 -14.97 -2.66 12.57
CA PRO A 102 -13.92 -1.72 12.99
C PRO A 102 -13.26 -2.10 14.32
N ASP A 103 -14.04 -2.56 15.30
CA ASP A 103 -13.49 -2.99 16.59
C ASP A 103 -12.67 -4.28 16.48
N LYS A 104 -13.12 -5.26 15.68
CA LYS A 104 -12.34 -6.47 15.40
C LYS A 104 -11.02 -6.15 14.68
N TYR A 105 -11.07 -5.25 13.70
CA TYR A 105 -9.88 -4.81 12.97
C TYR A 105 -8.86 -4.14 13.91
N LYS A 106 -9.32 -3.20 14.76
CA LYS A 106 -8.46 -2.56 15.76
C LYS A 106 -7.88 -3.58 16.74
N GLN A 107 -8.65 -4.57 17.20
CA GLN A 107 -8.15 -5.64 18.07
C GLN A 107 -7.03 -6.45 17.40
N ALA A 108 -7.21 -6.87 16.15
CA ALA A 108 -6.19 -7.59 15.39
C ALA A 108 -4.93 -6.73 15.15
N TRP A 109 -5.12 -5.45 14.83
CA TRP A 109 -4.02 -4.49 14.68
C TRP A 109 -3.21 -4.35 15.96
N LEU A 110 -3.88 -4.12 17.09
CA LEU A 110 -3.25 -3.98 18.41
C LEU A 110 -2.51 -5.24 18.82
N TYR A 111 -3.04 -6.42 18.49
CA TYR A 111 -2.33 -7.69 18.71
C TYR A 111 -1.00 -7.73 17.96
N ILE A 112 -0.99 -7.40 16.66
CA ILE A 112 0.24 -7.38 15.84
C ILE A 112 1.24 -6.35 16.37
N TYR A 113 0.76 -5.15 16.72
CA TYR A 113 1.59 -4.12 17.32
C TYR A 113 2.22 -4.61 18.64
N ASN A 114 1.43 -5.19 19.54
CA ASN A 114 1.94 -5.68 20.82
C ASN A 114 2.97 -6.79 20.64
N VAL A 115 2.74 -7.74 19.72
CA VAL A 115 3.74 -8.78 19.42
C VAL A 115 5.02 -8.17 18.85
N ARG A 116 4.93 -7.17 17.97
CA ARG A 116 6.11 -6.44 17.46
C ARG A 116 6.90 -5.80 18.60
N GLU A 117 6.23 -5.11 19.52
CA GLU A 117 6.86 -4.46 20.68
C GLU A 117 7.47 -5.47 21.66
N GLU A 118 6.74 -6.55 21.99
CA GLU A 118 7.21 -7.62 22.88
C GLU A 118 8.47 -8.31 22.35
N LEU A 119 8.56 -8.49 21.04
CA LEU A 119 9.74 -9.06 20.39
C LEU A 119 10.88 -8.05 20.25
N GLY A 120 10.62 -6.74 20.37
CA GLY A 120 11.58 -5.68 20.03
C GLY A 120 11.90 -5.65 18.54
N ALA A 121 10.88 -5.80 17.69
CA ALA A 121 10.99 -5.83 16.23
C ALA A 121 10.90 -4.42 15.62
N ASP A 122 11.70 -3.48 16.12
CA ASP A 122 11.66 -2.04 15.75
C ASP A 122 11.93 -1.79 14.26
N ASN A 123 12.57 -2.74 13.57
CA ASN A 123 12.85 -2.67 12.14
C ASN A 123 11.61 -2.88 11.25
N VAL A 124 10.50 -3.38 11.82
CA VAL A 124 9.22 -3.55 11.13
C VAL A 124 8.40 -2.28 11.29
N ASN A 125 8.10 -1.56 10.21
CA ASN A 125 7.26 -0.36 10.23
C ASN A 125 5.84 -0.72 9.79
N LEU A 126 4.84 -0.56 10.67
CA LEU A 126 3.45 -0.90 10.38
C LEU A 126 2.77 0.19 9.54
N VAL A 127 2.20 -0.22 8.41
CA VAL A 127 1.52 0.66 7.45
C VAL A 127 0.01 0.42 7.47
N TRP A 128 -0.76 1.40 7.94
CA TRP A 128 -2.22 1.35 7.94
C TRP A 128 -2.76 1.96 6.64
N CYS A 129 -3.38 1.15 5.78
CA CYS A 129 -3.63 1.53 4.38
C CYS A 129 -5.09 1.24 3.95
N PRO A 130 -6.00 2.21 4.04
CA PRO A 130 -7.35 2.10 3.47
C PRO A 130 -7.38 2.28 1.94
N ASN A 131 -8.47 1.79 1.33
CA ASN A 131 -8.87 2.11 -0.04
C ASN A 131 -9.40 3.55 -0.11
N ASN A 132 -9.27 4.21 -1.27
CA ASN A 132 -9.71 5.60 -1.48
C ASN A 132 -11.21 5.86 -1.24
N THR A 133 -12.03 4.83 -1.29
CA THR A 133 -13.48 4.90 -1.12
C THR A 133 -13.98 3.83 -0.17
N ASN A 134 -14.98 4.16 0.64
CA ASN A 134 -15.65 3.19 1.49
C ASN A 134 -16.63 2.38 0.62
N GLN A 135 -16.48 1.06 0.64
CA GLN A 135 -17.38 0.12 -0.02
C GLN A 135 -17.84 -0.91 1.01
N PRO A 136 -19.10 -0.88 1.49
CA PRO A 136 -20.13 0.12 1.19
C PRO A 136 -19.84 1.49 1.80
N ASN A 137 -20.45 2.53 1.21
CA ASN A 137 -20.36 3.90 1.71
C ASN A 137 -21.38 4.18 2.82
N VAL A 138 -21.06 3.73 4.03
CA VAL A 138 -21.91 3.80 5.23
C VAL A 138 -21.07 4.19 6.45
N SER A 139 -21.71 4.77 7.48
CA SER A 139 -21.01 5.41 8.61
C SER A 139 -20.09 4.47 9.40
N TRP A 140 -20.45 3.20 9.56
CA TRP A 140 -19.59 2.23 10.25
C TRP A 140 -18.34 1.86 9.44
N ASN A 141 -18.34 2.11 8.13
CA ASN A 141 -17.24 1.77 7.23
C ASN A 141 -16.32 2.96 6.91
N GLU A 142 -16.52 4.09 7.58
CA GLU A 142 -15.61 5.23 7.46
C GLU A 142 -14.21 4.85 7.95
N ILE A 143 -13.16 5.25 7.22
CA ILE A 143 -11.77 4.87 7.53
C ILE A 143 -11.36 5.22 8.96
N SER A 144 -11.90 6.30 9.53
CA SER A 144 -11.64 6.72 10.90
C SER A 144 -12.11 5.72 11.96
N GLN A 145 -13.10 4.88 11.65
CA GLN A 145 -13.59 3.83 12.56
C GLN A 145 -12.55 2.72 12.76
N TYR A 146 -11.74 2.44 11.75
CA TYR A 146 -10.71 1.40 11.73
C TYR A 146 -9.35 1.89 12.26
N TYR A 147 -9.18 3.20 12.48
CA TYR A 147 -7.88 3.76 12.87
C TYR A 147 -7.55 3.40 14.33
N PRO A 148 -6.43 2.70 14.60
CA PRO A 148 -6.09 2.25 15.95
C PRO A 148 -5.51 3.38 16.81
N GLY A 149 -5.02 4.47 16.20
CA GLY A 149 -4.41 5.63 16.86
C GLY A 149 -2.92 5.80 16.53
N ASP A 150 -2.43 7.04 16.63
CA ASP A 150 -1.06 7.45 16.24
C ASP A 150 0.05 6.61 16.90
N GLN A 151 -0.16 6.10 18.11
CA GLN A 151 0.84 5.31 18.82
C GLN A 151 1.07 3.92 18.20
N TYR A 152 0.11 3.40 17.44
CA TYR A 152 0.14 2.03 16.91
C TYR A 152 0.44 1.96 15.41
N VAL A 153 0.70 3.10 14.76
CA VAL A 153 0.89 3.21 13.31
C VAL A 153 2.14 4.01 13.04
N ASP A 154 3.03 3.46 12.20
CA ASP A 154 4.24 4.15 11.78
C ASP A 154 3.97 5.00 10.53
N TRP A 155 3.22 4.43 9.57
CA TRP A 155 2.91 5.05 8.29
C TRP A 155 1.45 4.87 7.90
N ILE A 156 0.94 5.85 7.17
CA ILE A 156 -0.38 5.80 6.55
C ILE A 156 -0.22 5.47 5.07
N GLY A 157 -1.03 4.56 4.56
CA GLY A 157 -1.19 4.30 3.14
C GLY A 157 -2.50 4.85 2.60
N MET A 158 -2.59 4.96 1.27
CA MET A 158 -3.85 5.09 0.55
C MET A 158 -3.72 4.40 -0.79
N ASP A 159 -4.72 3.58 -1.13
CA ASP A 159 -4.79 2.88 -2.41
C ASP A 159 -5.87 3.48 -3.29
N GLY A 160 -5.64 3.52 -4.60
CA GLY A 160 -6.63 4.07 -5.52
C GLY A 160 -6.25 3.95 -6.99
N TYR A 161 -7.25 3.74 -7.84
CA TYR A 161 -7.06 3.43 -9.25
C TYR A 161 -7.97 4.28 -10.13
N ASN A 162 -7.45 4.75 -11.26
CA ASN A 162 -8.31 5.21 -12.35
C ASN A 162 -8.74 4.02 -13.20
N TRP A 163 -9.92 3.48 -12.88
CA TRP A 163 -10.46 2.31 -13.55
C TRP A 163 -10.87 2.54 -15.00
N GLY A 164 -11.25 3.76 -15.39
CA GLY A 164 -11.67 4.05 -16.77
C GLY A 164 -12.89 3.23 -17.25
N TYR A 165 -13.72 2.74 -16.32
CA TYR A 165 -14.99 2.08 -16.65
C TYR A 165 -16.09 3.12 -16.82
N GLY A 166 -16.34 3.57 -18.05
CA GLY A 166 -17.43 4.51 -18.37
C GLY A 166 -17.29 5.92 -17.77
N SER A 167 -16.42 6.11 -16.78
CA SER A 167 -16.06 7.38 -16.16
C SER A 167 -14.55 7.39 -15.93
N TRP A 168 -13.86 8.28 -16.63
CA TRP A 168 -12.44 8.53 -16.46
C TRP A 168 -12.22 9.46 -15.27
N GLN A 169 -11.35 9.06 -14.34
CA GLN A 169 -11.06 9.86 -13.14
C GLN A 169 -9.65 10.43 -13.24
N ARG A 170 -9.52 11.74 -13.04
CA ARG A 170 -8.22 12.38 -12.81
C ARG A 170 -7.61 11.89 -11.50
N PHE A 171 -6.29 12.02 -11.34
CA PHE A 171 -5.60 11.58 -10.13
C PHE A 171 -6.22 12.21 -8.87
N ASP A 172 -6.46 13.52 -8.92
CA ASP A 172 -7.05 14.26 -7.81
C ASP A 172 -8.48 13.78 -7.47
N SER A 173 -9.27 13.37 -8.48
CA SER A 173 -10.59 12.78 -8.26
C SER A 173 -10.53 11.41 -7.58
N VAL A 174 -9.41 10.69 -7.73
CA VAL A 174 -9.18 9.40 -7.07
C VAL A 174 -8.73 9.60 -5.62
N PHE A 175 -7.87 10.59 -5.34
CA PHE A 175 -7.13 10.66 -4.07
C PHE A 175 -7.45 11.84 -3.15
N SER A 176 -8.06 12.93 -3.63
CA SER A 176 -8.26 14.16 -2.82
C SER A 176 -9.07 13.91 -1.55
N ASN A 177 -10.21 13.22 -1.65
CA ASN A 177 -11.10 12.97 -0.52
C ASN A 177 -10.45 12.12 0.57
N ILE A 178 -9.78 11.02 0.19
CA ILE A 178 -9.06 10.18 1.15
C ILE A 178 -7.89 10.95 1.76
N TYR A 179 -7.12 11.70 0.97
CA TYR A 179 -6.00 12.49 1.50
C TYR A 179 -6.47 13.53 2.52
N GLN A 180 -7.57 14.24 2.26
CA GLN A 180 -8.15 15.18 3.24
C GLN A 180 -8.60 14.48 4.53
N SER A 181 -9.22 13.30 4.40
CA SER A 181 -9.64 12.49 5.55
C SER A 181 -8.44 12.05 6.38
N LEU A 182 -7.39 11.52 5.74
CA LEU A 182 -6.16 11.08 6.40
C LEU A 182 -5.40 12.24 7.06
N THR A 183 -5.33 13.39 6.38
CA THR A 183 -4.62 14.55 6.92
C THR A 183 -5.33 15.22 8.08
N SER A 184 -6.65 15.08 8.16
CA SER A 184 -7.45 15.50 9.32
C SER A 184 -7.36 14.52 10.50
N LEU A 185 -7.12 13.23 10.21
CA LEU A 185 -7.12 12.15 11.20
C LEU A 185 -5.82 12.06 12.01
N THR A 186 -4.67 12.27 11.37
CA THR A 186 -3.35 12.01 11.97
C THR A 186 -2.28 12.91 11.35
N SER A 187 -1.10 13.00 11.97
CA SER A 187 0.08 13.71 11.44
C SER A 187 1.16 12.80 10.81
N LYS A 188 0.97 11.48 10.86
CA LYS A 188 1.90 10.46 10.34
C LYS A 188 2.24 10.64 8.84
N PRO A 189 3.45 10.22 8.40
CA PRO A 189 3.80 10.27 6.98
C PRO A 189 2.87 9.40 6.13
N ILE A 190 2.56 9.87 4.92
CA ILE A 190 1.65 9.17 4.00
C ILE A 190 2.45 8.54 2.85
N MET A 191 2.06 7.35 2.44
CA MET A 191 2.42 6.76 1.17
C MET A 191 1.17 6.51 0.31
N ILE A 192 1.35 6.54 -1.02
CA ILE A 192 0.37 5.95 -1.94
C ILE A 192 0.76 4.47 -2.06
N GLY A 193 0.02 3.60 -1.38
CA GLY A 193 0.35 2.17 -1.25
C GLY A 193 0.21 1.47 -2.59
N GLU A 194 -0.82 1.83 -3.33
CA GLU A 194 -1.07 1.37 -4.69
C GLU A 194 -1.75 2.45 -5.52
N PHE A 195 -1.26 2.65 -6.74
CA PHE A 195 -2.00 3.39 -7.76
C PHE A 195 -1.61 2.99 -9.17
N ALA A 196 -2.59 3.08 -10.07
CA ALA A 196 -2.38 2.99 -11.50
C ALA A 196 -3.57 3.59 -12.26
N SER A 197 -3.42 3.70 -13.57
CA SER A 197 -4.50 4.10 -14.49
C SER A 197 -4.65 3.09 -15.60
N ALA A 198 -5.90 2.86 -16.01
CA ALA A 198 -6.21 2.12 -17.23
C ALA A 198 -5.90 2.99 -18.48
N GLU A 199 -5.91 2.35 -19.65
CA GLU A 199 -5.79 3.04 -20.95
C GLU A 199 -7.14 3.57 -21.47
N ASN A 200 -8.24 2.85 -21.22
CA ASN A 200 -9.54 3.23 -21.78
C ASN A 200 -10.21 4.37 -20.99
N GLY A 201 -10.88 5.27 -21.70
CA GLY A 201 -11.67 6.37 -21.14
C GLY A 201 -10.97 7.73 -21.18
N GLY A 202 -9.68 7.78 -21.51
CA GLY A 202 -8.90 9.02 -21.56
C GLY A 202 -7.45 8.76 -22.00
N SER A 203 -6.53 9.65 -21.60
CA SER A 203 -5.09 9.51 -21.91
C SER A 203 -4.32 9.07 -20.68
N LYS A 204 -3.85 7.82 -20.64
CA LYS A 204 -3.02 7.31 -19.52
C LYS A 204 -1.71 8.10 -19.38
N ALA A 205 -1.09 8.47 -20.50
CA ALA A 205 0.08 9.34 -20.51
C ALA A 205 -0.21 10.71 -19.84
N GLY A 206 -1.35 11.34 -20.19
CA GLY A 206 -1.80 12.57 -19.55
C GLY A 206 -2.13 12.39 -18.06
N TRP A 207 -2.69 11.24 -17.68
CA TRP A 207 -2.97 10.91 -16.28
C TRP A 207 -1.70 10.73 -15.46
N ILE A 208 -0.67 10.10 -16.02
CA ILE A 208 0.64 9.97 -15.37
C ILE A 208 1.24 11.36 -15.10
N ALA A 209 1.23 12.25 -16.09
CA ALA A 209 1.69 13.63 -15.90
C ALA A 209 0.87 14.39 -14.83
N ASP A 210 -0.46 14.26 -14.86
CA ASP A 210 -1.35 14.83 -13.84
C ASP A 210 -1.03 14.26 -12.43
N ALA A 211 -0.82 12.95 -12.32
CA ALA A 211 -0.51 12.30 -11.05
C ALA A 211 0.81 12.80 -10.45
N PHE A 212 1.90 12.80 -11.21
CA PHE A 212 3.21 13.27 -10.71
C PHE A 212 3.17 14.76 -10.34
N SER A 213 2.49 15.60 -11.13
CA SER A 213 2.30 17.00 -10.82
C SER A 213 1.51 17.21 -9.52
N ASN A 214 0.40 16.47 -9.34
CA ASN A 214 -0.41 16.56 -8.12
C ASN A 214 0.37 16.07 -6.89
N ILE A 215 0.99 14.88 -6.95
CA ILE A 215 1.78 14.32 -5.85
C ILE A 215 2.81 15.36 -5.36
N LYS A 216 3.50 16.03 -6.29
CA LYS A 216 4.49 17.06 -5.98
C LYS A 216 3.88 18.30 -5.31
N ASN A 217 2.79 18.83 -5.88
CA ASN A 217 2.35 20.19 -5.58
C ASN A 217 1.20 20.26 -4.55
N ASN A 218 0.36 19.22 -4.50
CA ASN A 218 -0.91 19.24 -3.77
C ASN A 218 -0.97 18.20 -2.64
N TYR A 219 -0.05 17.24 -2.61
CA TYR A 219 -0.01 16.15 -1.62
C TYR A 219 1.29 16.17 -0.78
N PRO A 220 1.62 17.28 -0.08
CA PRO A 220 2.93 17.48 0.55
C PRO A 220 3.29 16.48 1.67
N ARG A 221 2.31 15.74 2.20
CA ARG A 221 2.54 14.67 3.20
C ARG A 221 2.85 13.30 2.58
N VAL A 222 2.73 13.16 1.27
CA VAL A 222 3.14 11.93 0.57
C VAL A 222 4.67 11.89 0.49
N LYS A 223 5.25 10.82 1.05
CA LYS A 223 6.71 10.60 1.12
C LYS A 223 7.17 9.38 0.32
N LEU A 224 6.24 8.53 -0.11
CA LEU A 224 6.47 7.35 -0.95
C LEU A 224 5.24 7.10 -1.82
N PHE A 225 5.44 6.55 -3.02
CA PHE A 225 4.35 6.06 -3.85
C PHE A 225 4.77 4.75 -4.52
N CYS A 226 3.81 3.86 -4.76
CA CYS A 226 4.05 2.56 -5.38
C CYS A 226 3.09 2.35 -6.55
N TRP A 227 3.63 2.37 -7.78
CA TRP A 227 2.86 2.08 -8.98
C TRP A 227 2.54 0.59 -9.05
N PHE A 228 1.27 0.23 -9.26
CA PHE A 228 0.84 -1.15 -9.40
C PHE A 228 1.10 -1.68 -10.82
N ASN A 229 2.33 -2.16 -11.07
CA ASN A 229 2.80 -2.50 -12.41
C ASN A 229 2.48 -3.94 -12.84
N ILE A 230 1.20 -4.26 -13.07
CA ILE A 230 0.76 -5.61 -13.48
C ILE A 230 -0.35 -5.55 -14.53
N ASN A 231 -0.46 -6.57 -15.37
CA ASN A 231 -1.62 -6.76 -16.24
C ASN A 231 -2.61 -7.70 -15.53
N LYS A 232 -3.72 -7.15 -15.02
CA LYS A 232 -4.70 -7.87 -14.19
C LYS A 232 -6.13 -7.50 -14.60
N GLU A 233 -6.94 -6.91 -13.71
CA GLU A 233 -8.30 -6.46 -14.04
C GLU A 233 -8.29 -5.46 -15.20
N ARG A 234 -7.22 -4.66 -15.28
CA ARG A 234 -6.83 -3.84 -16.42
C ARG A 234 -5.33 -3.96 -16.66
N ASP A 235 -4.87 -3.45 -17.80
CA ASP A 235 -3.43 -3.32 -18.05
C ASP A 235 -2.87 -2.09 -17.29
N TRP A 236 -2.50 -2.31 -16.03
CA TRP A 236 -1.98 -1.27 -15.14
C TRP A 236 -0.52 -0.93 -15.41
N ARG A 237 0.18 -1.76 -16.18
CA ARG A 237 1.62 -1.62 -16.43
C ARG A 237 1.96 -0.24 -17.01
N ILE A 238 3.10 0.32 -16.63
CA ILE A 238 3.59 1.59 -17.18
C ILE A 238 3.82 1.50 -18.69
N ASN A 239 4.16 0.30 -19.19
CA ASN A 239 4.41 0.01 -20.59
C ASN A 239 3.21 -0.66 -21.29
N SER A 240 1.99 -0.37 -20.85
CA SER A 240 0.76 -0.76 -21.57
C SER A 240 0.67 -0.10 -22.96
N SER A 241 1.32 1.06 -23.13
CA SER A 241 1.53 1.73 -24.42
C SER A 241 2.84 2.51 -24.40
N GLY A 242 3.39 2.81 -25.60
CA GLY A 242 4.63 3.59 -25.70
C GLY A 242 4.50 5.02 -25.18
N SER A 243 3.31 5.62 -25.24
CA SER A 243 3.05 6.95 -24.68
C SER A 243 2.96 6.94 -23.15
N ALA A 244 2.36 5.91 -22.55
CA ALA A 244 2.34 5.76 -21.10
C ALA A 244 3.75 5.53 -20.53
N GLU A 245 4.57 4.69 -21.20
CA GLU A 245 5.95 4.42 -20.78
C GLU A 245 6.80 5.69 -20.83
N ALA A 246 6.75 6.41 -21.95
CA ALA A 246 7.50 7.65 -22.13
C ALA A 246 7.10 8.72 -21.12
N ALA A 247 5.80 8.88 -20.85
CA ALA A 247 5.31 9.81 -19.83
C ALA A 247 5.83 9.44 -18.43
N PHE A 248 5.78 8.16 -18.07
CA PHE A 248 6.26 7.71 -16.75
C PHE A 248 7.76 7.94 -16.57
N GLN A 249 8.57 7.60 -17.58
CA GLN A 249 10.01 7.85 -17.57
C GLN A 249 10.32 9.36 -17.41
N GLN A 250 9.66 10.20 -18.21
CA GLN A 250 9.87 11.65 -18.18
C GLN A 250 9.53 12.25 -16.81
N GLU A 251 8.36 11.94 -16.27
CA GLU A 251 7.90 12.50 -14.99
C GLU A 251 8.72 12.00 -13.80
N LEU A 252 9.12 10.73 -13.80
CA LEU A 252 9.95 10.15 -12.74
C LEU A 252 11.37 10.75 -12.67
N LEU A 253 11.93 11.14 -13.82
CA LEU A 253 13.19 11.88 -13.89
C LEU A 253 13.03 13.30 -13.29
N MET A 254 11.92 13.99 -13.62
CA MET A 254 11.62 15.31 -13.07
C MET A 254 11.34 15.25 -11.56
N ALA A 255 10.88 14.10 -11.04
CA ALA A 255 10.69 13.86 -9.62
C ALA A 255 11.99 13.79 -8.80
N ILE A 256 13.17 13.69 -9.42
CA ILE A 256 14.47 13.77 -8.72
C ILE A 256 14.66 15.14 -8.03
N LEU A 257 13.92 16.17 -8.45
CA LEU A 257 13.95 17.49 -7.84
C LEU A 257 13.03 17.64 -6.61
N TRP A 258 12.37 16.57 -6.17
CA TRP A 258 11.53 16.59 -4.97
C TRP A 258 12.45 16.54 -3.75
N LYS A 259 12.65 17.67 -3.07
CA LYS A 259 13.19 17.65 -1.71
C LYS A 259 12.12 17.03 -0.81
N ILE A 260 12.26 15.74 -0.51
CA ILE A 260 11.41 15.02 0.45
C ILE A 260 11.73 15.47 1.88
#